data_AF-A0A2S5KU10-F1
#
_entry.id   AF-A0A2S5KU10-F1
#
_cell.length_a   1.000
_cell.length_b   1.000
_cell.length_c   1.000
_cell.angle_alpha   90.00
_cell.angle_beta   90.00
_cell.angle_gamma   90.00
#
_symmetry.space_group_name_H-M   'P 1'
#
loop_
_entity.id
_entity.type
_entity.pdbx_description
1 polymer ?
#
loop_
_entity_poly.entity_id
_entity_poly.type
_entity_poly.pdbx_seq_one_letter_code
_entity_poly.pdbx_strand_id
1 'polypeptide(L)'
;MKYIWKREINSSEEEFIVIVEGLTLTGTYNKNKHSTLEYTKSKLMDGTLLKKNWWAQEGYMSTDPKQQGLGYMMSYAAANTAISEEAIAIYISSGSVDGGGSALIKKLGGVFYKDIIFISESNESVNYPGYVIAPKTMLEKSQQGWKKNNWLLT
;
A
#
# COMPACT_ATOMS: atom_id res chain seq x y z
N MET A 1 -10.28 -8.25 -8.54
CA MET A 1 -9.68 -7.45 -9.66
C MET A 1 -8.27 -7.95 -9.93
N LYS A 2 -7.76 -7.92 -11.17
CA LYS A 2 -6.43 -8.42 -11.52
C LYS A 2 -5.65 -7.37 -12.30
N TYR A 3 -4.38 -7.17 -11.94
CA TYR A 3 -3.43 -6.31 -12.63
C TYR A 3 -2.20 -7.12 -13.04
N ILE A 4 -1.65 -6.87 -14.22
CA ILE A 4 -0.47 -7.56 -14.73
C ILE A 4 0.53 -6.52 -15.22
N TRP A 5 1.73 -6.53 -14.67
CA TRP A 5 2.84 -5.73 -15.15
C TRP A 5 3.89 -6.63 -15.79
N LYS A 6 4.48 -6.14 -16.88
CA LYS A 6 5.59 -6.79 -17.56
C LYS A 6 6.75 -5.83 -17.78
N ARG A 7 7.97 -6.34 -17.82
CA ARG A 7 9.15 -5.62 -18.31
C ARG A 7 10.17 -6.57 -18.90
N GLU A 8 11.08 -6.04 -19.71
CA GLU A 8 12.20 -6.78 -20.25
C GLU A 8 13.51 -6.29 -19.63
N ILE A 9 14.33 -7.19 -19.10
CA ILE A 9 15.67 -6.92 -18.58
C ILE A 9 16.63 -7.97 -19.11
N ASN A 10 17.71 -7.55 -19.78
CA ASN A 10 18.75 -8.44 -20.30
C ASN A 10 18.16 -9.62 -21.11
N SER A 11 17.20 -9.33 -21.99
CA SER A 11 16.48 -10.31 -22.83
C SER A 11 15.64 -11.34 -22.06
N SER A 12 15.35 -11.09 -20.78
CA SER A 12 14.42 -11.87 -19.97
C SER A 12 13.16 -11.06 -19.67
N GLU A 13 11.98 -11.63 -19.94
CA GLU A 13 10.71 -11.06 -19.51
C GLU A 13 10.50 -11.31 -18.02
N GLU A 14 10.21 -10.24 -17.28
CA GLU A 14 9.74 -10.30 -15.91
C GLU A 14 8.27 -9.90 -15.84
N GLU A 15 7.51 -10.59 -14.99
CA GLU A 15 6.09 -10.39 -14.78
C GLU A 15 5.80 -10.20 -13.29
N PHE A 16 4.90 -9.26 -12.99
CA PHE A 16 4.29 -9.12 -11.68
C PHE A 16 2.77 -9.06 -11.81
N ILE A 17 2.09 -9.99 -11.14
CA ILE A 17 0.63 -10.06 -11.12
C ILE A 17 0.15 -9.64 -9.74
N VAL A 18 -0.81 -8.72 -9.67
CA VAL A 18 -1.53 -8.41 -8.42
C VAL A 18 -2.98 -8.81 -8.57
N ILE A 19 -3.44 -9.64 -7.63
CA ILE A 19 -4.84 -10.04 -7.48
C ILE A 19 -5.39 -9.30 -6.25
N VAL A 20 -6.53 -8.66 -6.42
CA VAL A 20 -7.26 -7.96 -5.36
C VAL A 20 -8.55 -8.71 -5.06
N GLU A 21 -8.69 -9.16 -3.82
CA GLU A 21 -9.85 -9.88 -3.29
C GLU A 21 -10.34 -9.14 -2.03
N GLY A 22 -11.38 -8.32 -2.19
CA GLY A 22 -11.82 -7.42 -1.13
C GLY A 22 -10.71 -6.44 -0.74
N LEU A 23 -10.27 -6.51 0.52
CA LEU A 23 -9.20 -5.67 1.08
C LEU A 23 -7.83 -6.31 1.10
N THR A 24 -7.72 -7.53 0.58
CA THR A 24 -6.46 -8.27 0.50
C THR A 24 -5.92 -8.18 -0.92
N LEU A 25 -4.64 -7.87 -1.03
CA LEU A 25 -3.89 -7.86 -2.27
C LEU A 25 -2.80 -8.91 -2.21
N THR A 26 -2.73 -9.74 -3.25
CA THR A 26 -1.70 -10.76 -3.42
C THR A 26 -0.92 -10.49 -4.69
N GLY A 27 0.36 -10.14 -4.53
CA GLY A 27 1.34 -9.94 -5.58
C GLY A 27 2.13 -11.23 -5.84
N THR A 28 2.38 -11.56 -7.10
CA THR A 28 3.24 -12.68 -7.51
C THR A 28 4.21 -12.24 -8.59
N TYR A 29 5.51 -12.34 -8.31
CA TYR A 29 6.60 -12.01 -9.23
C TYR A 29 7.19 -13.28 -9.84
N ASN A 30 7.24 -13.35 -11.18
CA ASN A 30 7.77 -14.48 -11.96
C ASN A 30 7.30 -15.84 -11.43
N LYS A 31 6.03 -15.93 -10.99
CA LYS A 31 5.35 -17.13 -10.45
C LYS A 31 5.90 -17.72 -9.14
N ASN A 32 7.02 -17.19 -8.62
CA ASN A 32 7.78 -17.88 -7.57
C ASN A 32 7.90 -17.07 -6.28
N LYS A 33 7.64 -15.76 -6.32
CA LYS A 33 7.81 -14.88 -5.17
C LYS A 33 6.52 -14.13 -4.88
N HIS A 34 6.10 -14.16 -3.62
CA HIS A 34 4.79 -13.67 -3.21
C HIS A 34 4.93 -12.47 -2.28
N SER A 35 4.00 -11.54 -2.44
CA SER A 35 3.80 -10.38 -1.59
C SER A 35 2.33 -10.30 -1.21
N THR A 36 2.05 -9.94 0.03
CA THR A 36 0.68 -9.68 0.48
C THR A 36 0.58 -8.29 1.09
N LEU A 37 -0.60 -7.70 0.96
CA LEU A 37 -0.94 -6.44 1.58
C LEU A 37 -2.41 -6.45 1.98
N GLU A 38 -2.70 -6.13 3.22
CA GLU A 38 -4.07 -6.15 3.74
C GLU A 38 -4.47 -4.76 4.24
N TYR A 39 -5.75 -4.48 4.14
CA TYR A 39 -6.33 -3.24 4.61
C TYR A 39 -7.55 -3.49 5.50
N THR A 40 -7.83 -2.55 6.38
CA THR A 40 -9.05 -2.48 7.21
C THR A 40 -9.71 -1.11 7.07
N LYS A 41 -11.02 -1.03 7.32
CA LYS A 41 -11.85 0.17 7.13
C LYS A 41 -12.50 0.68 8.43
N SER A 42 -12.53 -0.15 9.47
CA SER A 42 -13.31 0.11 10.67
C SER A 42 -12.43 0.27 11.90
N LYS A 43 -11.46 -0.62 12.09
CA LYS A 43 -10.63 -0.68 13.29
C LYS A 43 -9.20 -1.06 12.95
N LEU A 44 -8.24 -0.51 13.71
CA LEU A 44 -6.88 -1.03 13.80
C LEU A 44 -6.87 -2.37 14.55
N MET A 45 -5.75 -3.11 14.50
CA MET A 45 -5.60 -4.42 15.17
C MET A 45 -5.97 -4.42 16.66
N ASP A 46 -5.76 -3.32 17.38
CA ASP A 46 -6.06 -3.19 18.81
C ASP A 46 -7.50 -2.75 19.12
N GLY A 47 -8.35 -2.66 18.09
CA GLY A 47 -9.75 -2.27 18.22
C GLY A 47 -10.00 -0.77 18.05
N THR A 48 -8.96 0.08 17.96
CA THR A 48 -9.11 1.53 17.76
C THR A 48 -9.87 1.86 16.48
N LEU A 49 -10.90 2.71 16.59
CA LEU A 49 -11.77 3.07 15.48
C LEU A 49 -11.05 3.95 14.46
N LEU A 50 -11.17 3.59 13.19
CA LEU A 50 -10.72 4.40 12.09
C LEU A 50 -11.68 5.57 11.84
N LYS A 51 -11.11 6.67 11.34
CA LYS A 51 -11.91 7.82 10.88
C LYS A 51 -12.76 7.39 9.69
N LYS A 52 -13.93 8.02 9.52
CA LYS A 52 -14.82 7.73 8.40
C LYS A 52 -14.08 7.86 7.06
N ASN A 53 -14.26 6.87 6.19
CA ASN A 53 -13.63 6.75 4.87
C ASN A 53 -12.09 6.71 4.92
N TRP A 54 -11.49 6.33 6.05
CA TRP A 54 -10.08 5.99 6.13
C TRP A 54 -9.89 4.50 6.00
N TRP A 55 -8.84 4.10 5.30
CA TRP A 55 -8.31 2.75 5.35
C TRP A 55 -7.07 2.74 6.21
N ALA A 56 -6.76 1.61 6.84
CA ALA A 56 -5.45 1.37 7.43
C ALA A 56 -4.81 0.15 6.79
N GLN A 57 -3.51 0.24 6.52
CA GLN A 57 -2.71 -0.89 6.11
C GLN A 57 -2.41 -1.77 7.32
N GLU A 58 -2.74 -3.05 7.18
CA GLU A 58 -2.45 -4.09 8.15
C GLU A 58 -1.19 -4.87 7.75
N GLY A 59 -0.33 -5.10 8.74
CA GLY A 59 0.90 -5.88 8.57
C GLY A 59 2.02 -5.21 7.75
N TYR A 60 3.05 -6.02 7.49
CA TYR A 60 4.26 -5.62 6.78
C TYR A 60 4.16 -6.04 5.31
N MET A 61 4.37 -5.11 4.37
CA MET A 61 4.50 -5.46 2.96
C MET A 61 5.84 -6.19 2.75
N SER A 62 5.80 -7.52 2.62
CA SER A 62 6.99 -8.29 2.25
C SER A 62 7.15 -8.29 0.74
N THR A 63 8.17 -7.60 0.23
CA THR A 63 8.59 -7.68 -1.18
C THR A 63 9.89 -8.46 -1.28
N ASP A 64 9.79 -9.75 -1.57
CA ASP A 64 10.88 -10.51 -2.18
C ASP A 64 10.58 -10.59 -3.69
N PRO A 65 11.44 -10.08 -4.59
CA PRO A 65 12.74 -9.44 -4.37
C PRO A 65 12.62 -8.01 -3.83
N LYS A 66 13.74 -7.47 -3.28
CA LYS A 66 13.92 -6.08 -2.77
C LYS A 66 13.72 -4.97 -3.83
N GLN A 67 13.05 -5.26 -4.95
CA GLN A 67 12.87 -4.32 -6.04
C GLN A 67 11.78 -3.31 -5.71
N GLN A 68 12.15 -2.03 -5.68
CA GLN A 68 11.21 -0.93 -5.39
C GLN A 68 10.03 -0.87 -6.37
N GLY A 69 10.17 -1.43 -7.58
CA GLY A 69 9.11 -1.51 -8.59
C GLY A 69 7.84 -2.21 -8.09
N LEU A 70 7.98 -3.30 -7.32
CA LEU A 70 6.85 -4.14 -6.91
C LEU A 70 5.96 -3.43 -5.87
N GLY A 71 6.59 -2.68 -4.96
CA GLY A 71 5.87 -1.88 -3.97
C GLY A 71 5.00 -0.80 -4.61
N TYR A 72 5.44 -0.20 -5.72
CA TYR A 72 4.62 0.74 -6.49
C TYR A 72 3.41 0.05 -7.14
N MET A 73 3.54 -1.17 -7.64
CA MET A 73 2.42 -1.89 -8.28
C MET A 73 1.35 -2.34 -7.27
N MET A 74 1.79 -2.87 -6.13
CA MET A 74 0.88 -3.18 -5.01
C MET A 74 0.16 -1.91 -4.55
N SER A 75 0.90 -0.81 -4.40
CA SER A 75 0.33 0.48 -4.00
C SER A 75 -0.64 1.06 -5.03
N TYR A 76 -0.37 0.86 -6.33
CA TYR A 76 -1.26 1.26 -7.42
C TYR A 76 -2.60 0.52 -7.34
N ALA A 77 -2.54 -0.82 -7.19
CA ALA A 77 -3.73 -1.65 -7.05
C ALA A 77 -4.53 -1.26 -5.80
N ALA A 78 -3.87 -1.04 -4.66
CA ALA A 78 -4.51 -0.62 -3.42
C ALA A 78 -5.20 0.73 -3.56
N ALA A 79 -4.52 1.72 -4.16
CA ALA A 79 -5.05 3.05 -4.37
C ALA A 79 -6.28 3.05 -5.28
N ASN A 80 -6.30 2.25 -6.35
CA ASN A 80 -7.48 2.10 -7.20
C ASN A 80 -8.69 1.53 -6.44
N THR A 81 -8.48 0.47 -5.65
CA THR A 81 -9.56 -0.10 -4.84
C THR A 81 -10.07 0.92 -3.81
N ALA A 82 -9.16 1.61 -3.12
CA ALA A 82 -9.50 2.66 -2.16
C ALA A 82 -10.31 3.80 -2.79
N ILE A 83 -9.94 4.25 -4.01
CA ILE A 83 -10.69 5.26 -4.75
C ILE A 83 -12.09 4.76 -5.14
N SER A 84 -12.20 3.52 -5.63
CA SER A 84 -13.48 2.94 -6.02
C SER A 84 -14.45 2.78 -4.85
N GLU A 85 -13.90 2.73 -3.63
CA GLU A 85 -14.64 2.67 -2.38
C GLU A 85 -14.72 4.01 -1.63
N GLU A 86 -14.42 5.12 -2.32
CA GLU A 86 -14.56 6.48 -1.78
C GLU A 86 -13.70 6.75 -0.53
N ALA A 87 -12.61 6.00 -0.34
CA ALA A 87 -11.64 6.28 0.70
C ALA A 87 -10.99 7.65 0.45
N ILE A 88 -10.83 8.44 1.51
CA ILE A 88 -10.21 9.76 1.45
C ILE A 88 -8.75 9.73 1.91
N ALA A 89 -8.37 8.70 2.67
CA ALA A 89 -7.05 8.55 3.24
C ALA A 89 -6.71 7.09 3.49
N ILE A 90 -5.44 6.75 3.33
CA ILE A 90 -4.83 5.49 3.73
C ILE A 90 -3.81 5.80 4.83
N TYR A 91 -4.04 5.23 6.00
CA TYR A 91 -3.14 5.28 7.15
C TYR A 91 -2.20 4.07 7.14
N ILE A 92 -0.93 4.31 7.46
CA ILE A 92 0.08 3.27 7.62
C ILE A 92 0.82 3.55 8.94
N SER A 93 0.69 2.65 9.91
CA SER A 93 1.38 2.76 11.21
C SER A 93 2.89 2.83 11.02
N SER A 94 3.57 3.72 11.75
CA SER A 94 5.03 3.79 11.69
C SER A 94 5.71 2.54 12.26
N GLY A 95 5.05 1.82 13.18
CA GLY A 95 5.55 0.55 13.71
C GLY A 95 5.49 -0.60 12.69
N SER A 96 4.72 -0.45 11.61
CA SER A 96 4.63 -1.43 10.52
C SER A 96 5.63 -1.15 9.39
N VAL A 97 6.55 -0.18 9.59
CA VAL A 97 7.42 0.36 8.55
C VAL A 97 8.87 0.37 9.02
N ASP A 98 9.56 -0.74 8.82
CA ASP A 98 11.01 -0.83 8.99
C ASP A 98 11.78 -0.61 7.67
N GLY A 99 13.00 -0.07 7.80
CA GLY A 99 13.95 0.06 6.69
C GLY A 99 13.41 0.82 5.46
N GLY A 100 13.60 0.22 4.27
CA GLY A 100 13.27 0.81 2.97
C GLY A 100 11.78 1.07 2.71
N GLY A 101 10.87 0.53 3.53
CA GLY A 101 9.43 0.78 3.42
C GLY A 101 9.06 2.24 3.67
N SER A 102 9.73 2.91 4.60
CA SER A 102 9.50 4.33 4.91
C SER A 102 9.86 5.25 3.74
N ALA A 103 10.94 4.91 3.03
CA ALA A 103 11.37 5.62 1.84
C ALA A 103 10.36 5.46 0.71
N LEU A 104 9.81 4.26 0.52
CA LEU A 104 8.76 4.04 -0.47
C LEU A 104 7.48 4.82 -0.12
N ILE A 105 7.00 4.74 1.12
CA ILE A 105 5.79 5.45 1.57
C ILE A 105 5.91 6.96 1.35
N LYS A 106 7.07 7.55 1.65
CA LYS A 106 7.34 8.97 1.34
C LYS A 106 7.29 9.25 -0.17
N LYS A 107 7.86 8.38 -1.01
CA LYS A 107 7.79 8.50 -2.49
C LYS A 107 6.36 8.37 -3.02
N LEU A 108 5.51 7.60 -2.34
CA LEU A 108 4.08 7.45 -2.61
C LEU A 108 3.25 8.67 -2.17
N GLY A 109 3.87 9.67 -1.54
CA GLY A 109 3.20 10.88 -1.07
C GLY A 109 2.72 10.80 0.37
N GLY A 110 3.20 9.82 1.15
CA GLY A 110 2.85 9.72 2.56
C GLY A 110 3.44 10.84 3.39
N VAL A 111 2.58 11.51 4.15
CA VAL A 111 2.94 12.55 5.11
C VAL A 111 3.00 11.92 6.50
N PHE A 112 4.15 12.04 7.16
CA PHE A 112 4.32 11.53 8.52
C PHE A 112 3.71 12.49 9.53
N TYR A 113 2.92 11.94 10.44
CA TYR A 113 2.37 12.63 11.60
C TYR A 113 2.82 11.89 12.85
N LYS A 114 3.36 12.66 13.81
CA LYS A 114 3.76 12.12 15.11
C LYS A 114 2.54 11.74 15.96
N ASP A 115 1.47 12.52 15.83
CA ASP A 115 0.28 12.44 16.68
C ASP A 115 -0.99 12.42 15.81
N ILE A 116 -1.39 11.25 15.32
CA ILE A 116 -2.71 11.06 14.69
C ILE A 116 -3.67 10.62 15.79
N ILE A 117 -4.62 11.48 16.11
CA ILE A 117 -5.66 11.19 17.12
C ILE A 117 -6.72 10.30 16.48
N PHE A 118 -6.95 9.15 17.11
CA PHE A 118 -8.07 8.22 16.88
C PHE A 118 -8.90 8.05 18.16
N ILE A 119 -10.02 7.35 18.06
CA ILE A 119 -10.92 7.06 19.18
C ILE A 119 -10.93 5.56 19.44
N SER A 120 -10.65 5.13 20.67
CA SER A 120 -10.76 3.73 21.09
C SER A 120 -12.23 3.28 21.20
N GLU A 121 -12.45 1.99 21.41
CA GLU A 121 -13.79 1.48 21.74
C GLU A 121 -14.33 2.00 23.08
N SER A 122 -13.44 2.37 24.01
CA SER A 122 -13.78 3.02 25.29
C SER A 122 -14.11 4.52 25.15
N ASN A 123 -14.15 5.05 23.92
CA ASN A 123 -14.35 6.47 23.62
C ASN A 123 -13.23 7.38 24.16
N GLU A 124 -12.02 6.84 24.32
CA GLU A 124 -10.82 7.58 24.72
C GLU A 124 -10.02 7.98 23.48
N SER A 125 -9.34 9.13 23.56
CA SER A 125 -8.43 9.55 22.50
C SER A 125 -7.12 8.79 22.60
N VAL A 126 -6.70 8.18 21.49
CA VAL A 126 -5.43 7.45 21.39
C VAL A 126 -4.61 8.03 20.25
N ASN A 127 -3.32 8.25 20.51
CA ASN A 127 -2.39 8.81 19.53
C ASN A 127 -1.57 7.71 18.87
N TYR A 128 -1.60 7.67 17.54
CA TYR A 128 -0.74 6.79 16.77
C TYR A 128 0.17 7.59 15.85
N PRO A 129 1.49 7.32 15.86
CA PRO A 129 2.39 7.81 14.84
C PRO A 129 2.23 7.01 13.54
N GLY A 130 2.30 7.69 12.40
CA GLY A 130 2.25 7.01 11.13
C GLY A 130 2.19 7.94 9.93
N TYR A 131 2.02 7.33 8.77
CA TYR A 131 1.89 8.02 7.50
C TYR A 131 0.44 8.07 7.07
N VAL A 132 0.04 9.20 6.49
CA VAL A 132 -1.27 9.34 5.83
C VAL A 132 -1.02 9.67 4.36
N ILE A 133 -1.69 8.93 3.48
CA ILE A 133 -1.60 9.11 2.03
C ILE A 133 -3.00 9.30 1.46
N ALA A 134 -3.19 10.33 0.63
CA ALA A 134 -4.41 10.46 -0.16
C ALA A 134 -4.40 9.41 -1.30
N PRO A 135 -5.48 8.64 -1.53
CA PRO A 135 -5.50 7.58 -2.54
C PRO A 135 -5.15 8.06 -3.95
N LYS A 136 -5.64 9.23 -4.37
CA LYS A 136 -5.29 9.82 -5.68
C LYS A 136 -3.79 10.10 -5.81
N THR A 137 -3.18 10.68 -4.79
CA THR A 137 -1.73 10.90 -4.74
C THR A 137 -0.96 9.58 -4.80
N MET A 138 -1.39 8.58 -4.03
CA MET A 138 -0.78 7.25 -4.01
C MET A 138 -0.85 6.60 -5.40
N LEU A 139 -1.99 6.70 -6.08
CA LEU A 139 -2.19 6.17 -7.43
C LEU A 139 -1.20 6.80 -8.43
N GLU A 140 -1.16 8.13 -8.48
CA GLU A 140 -0.28 8.88 -9.39
C GLU A 140 1.21 8.59 -9.15
N LYS A 141 1.64 8.63 -7.88
CA LYS A 141 3.03 8.38 -7.50
C LYS A 141 3.44 6.93 -7.73
N SER A 142 2.54 6.00 -7.48
CA SER A 142 2.73 4.59 -7.82
C SER A 142 2.96 4.41 -9.32
N GLN A 143 2.12 5.06 -10.14
CA GLN A 143 2.25 5.01 -11.59
C GLN A 143 3.60 5.53 -12.07
N GLN A 144 4.03 6.68 -11.56
CA GLN A 144 5.35 7.25 -11.86
C GLN A 144 6.48 6.33 -11.41
N GLY A 145 6.33 5.70 -10.25
CA GLY A 145 7.33 4.83 -9.64
C GLY A 145 7.61 3.57 -10.46
N TRP A 146 6.58 2.82 -10.85
CA TRP A 146 6.80 1.62 -11.67
C TRP A 146 7.24 1.97 -13.10
N LYS A 147 6.77 3.09 -13.69
CA LYS A 147 7.17 3.55 -15.04
C LYS A 147 8.67 3.77 -15.13
N LYS A 148 9.24 4.43 -14.11
CA LYS A 148 10.69 4.69 -14.01
C LYS A 148 11.54 3.42 -13.91
N ASN A 149 10.91 2.29 -13.60
CA ASN A 149 11.56 0.98 -13.50
C ASN A 149 11.27 0.09 -14.73
N ASN A 150 10.84 0.72 -15.84
CA ASN A 150 10.54 0.11 -17.13
C ASN A 150 9.43 -0.95 -17.11
N TRP A 151 8.56 -0.88 -16.12
CA TRP A 151 7.37 -1.73 -16.08
C TRP A 151 6.25 -1.14 -16.92
N LEU A 152 5.47 -2.02 -17.53
CA LEU A 152 4.29 -1.70 -18.33
C LEU A 152 3.09 -2.46 -17.76
N LEU A 153 1.99 -1.75 -17.50
CA LEU A 153 0.72 -2.36 -17.14
C LEU A 153 0.05 -2.87 -18.43
N THR A 154 -0.31 -4.16 -18.48
CA THR A 154 -0.89 -4.84 -19.64
C THR A 154 -2.33 -5.26 -19.41
#